data_AF-A0A935CRK4-F1
#
_entry.id   AF-A0A935CRK4-F1
#
_cell.length_a   1.000
_cell.length_b   1.000
_cell.length_c   1.000
_cell.angle_alpha   90.00
_cell.angle_beta   90.00
_cell.angle_gamma   90.00
#
_symmetry.space_group_name_H-M   'P 1'
#
loop_
_entity.id
_entity.type
_entity.pdbx_description
1 polymer ?
#
loop_
_entity_poly.entity_id
_entity_poly.type
_entity_poly.pdbx_seq_one_letter_code
_entity_poly.pdbx_strand_id
1 'polypeptide(L)'
;MNKQMAAGETTVNGMSRRLFIVNLALLLAISCGCTLPISIARLRMPDLSKYTTPLDSETIQDICMNFEIKDNRLCIQDRPVYAPDFFPIILSTFERGVSTRDDVKAKLGRYEYGCEPPTYVPRLELTYYVCSYDLKGDRVFPMVIFFLDNDVVWRMTGTIGDD
;
A
#
# COMPACT_ATOMS: atom_id res chain seq x y z
N MET A 1 -67.84 -30.11 30.73
CA MET A 1 -68.43 -29.79 29.42
C MET A 1 -67.40 -29.01 28.62
N ASN A 2 -66.50 -29.67 27.90
CA ASN A 2 -66.60 -30.13 26.50
C ASN A 2 -66.79 -29.01 25.47
N LYS A 3 -65.71 -28.67 24.74
CA LYS A 3 -65.67 -28.88 23.28
C LYS A 3 -64.25 -28.76 22.72
N GLN A 4 -63.75 -29.87 22.18
CA GLN A 4 -62.69 -29.92 21.17
C GLN A 4 -63.23 -29.37 19.84
N MET A 5 -62.37 -28.66 19.10
CA MET A 5 -62.40 -28.50 17.63
C MET A 5 -60.92 -28.47 17.21
N ALA A 6 -60.34 -29.55 16.66
CA ALA A 6 -60.46 -30.10 15.31
C ALA A 6 -59.72 -29.29 14.23
N ALA A 7 -58.57 -29.86 13.84
CA ALA A 7 -58.00 -30.02 12.50
C ALA A 7 -57.96 -28.84 11.51
N GLY A 8 -56.73 -28.56 11.06
CA GLY A 8 -56.42 -27.82 9.84
C GLY A 8 -55.03 -28.20 9.34
N GLU A 9 -54.87 -29.45 8.88
CA GLU A 9 -53.75 -29.82 8.01
C GLU A 9 -53.83 -28.96 6.74
N THR A 10 -52.82 -28.12 6.52
CA THR A 10 -52.58 -27.51 5.22
C THR A 10 -51.23 -27.99 4.70
N THR A 11 -51.34 -28.89 3.72
CA THR A 11 -50.30 -29.42 2.86
C THR A 11 -49.61 -28.30 2.09
N VAL A 12 -48.56 -27.70 2.66
CA VAL A 12 -47.70 -26.77 1.93
C VAL A 12 -46.62 -27.55 1.18
N ASN A 13 -47.03 -28.03 0.00
CA ASN A 13 -46.28 -27.91 -1.26
C ASN A 13 -44.79 -28.29 -1.23
N GLY A 14 -44.52 -29.59 -1.37
CA GLY A 14 -43.21 -30.13 -1.75
C GLY A 14 -42.65 -29.63 -3.10
N MET A 15 -43.43 -28.85 -3.85
CA MET A 15 -43.00 -28.18 -5.09
C MET A 15 -42.14 -26.92 -4.82
N SER A 16 -42.29 -26.28 -3.65
CA SER A 16 -41.49 -25.11 -3.27
C SER A 16 -40.05 -25.50 -2.91
N ARG A 17 -39.88 -26.61 -2.17
CA ARG A 17 -38.57 -27.08 -1.70
C ARG A 17 -37.61 -27.45 -2.84
N ARG A 18 -38.11 -28.00 -3.95
CA ARG A 18 -37.29 -28.37 -5.11
C ARG A 18 -36.80 -27.14 -5.89
N LEU A 19 -37.63 -26.11 -6.02
CA LEU A 19 -37.26 -24.84 -6.64
C LEU A 19 -36.21 -24.05 -5.82
N PHE A 20 -36.29 -24.11 -4.48
CA PHE A 20 -35.28 -23.50 -3.61
C PHE A 20 -33.92 -24.21 -3.67
N ILE A 21 -33.89 -25.55 -3.73
CA ILE A 21 -32.64 -26.32 -3.78
C ILE A 21 -31.89 -26.09 -5.10
N VAL A 22 -32.60 -26.03 -6.23
CA VAL A 22 -31.98 -25.80 -7.55
C VAL A 22 -31.39 -24.38 -7.65
N ASN A 23 -32.08 -23.37 -7.11
CA ASN A 23 -31.55 -22.00 -7.07
C ASN A 23 -30.34 -21.86 -6.13
N LEU A 24 -30.33 -22.55 -4.99
CA LEU A 24 -29.19 -22.54 -4.06
C LEU A 24 -27.97 -23.24 -4.66
N ALA A 25 -28.15 -24.35 -5.39
CA ALA A 25 -27.07 -25.05 -6.07
C ALA A 25 -26.46 -24.21 -7.21
N LEU A 26 -27.29 -23.45 -7.94
CA LEU A 26 -26.81 -22.55 -8.99
C LEU A 26 -26.00 -21.37 -8.41
N LEU A 27 -26.44 -20.80 -7.29
CA LEU A 27 -25.71 -19.75 -6.57
C LEU A 27 -24.37 -20.24 -6.01
N LEU A 28 -24.33 -21.47 -5.48
CA LEU A 28 -23.07 -22.09 -5.02
C LEU A 28 -22.10 -22.42 -6.17
N ALA A 29 -22.61 -22.81 -7.33
CA ALA A 29 -21.79 -23.04 -8.52
C ALA A 29 -21.18 -21.73 -9.05
N ILE A 30 -21.94 -20.62 -9.01
CA ILE A 30 -21.44 -19.29 -9.38
C ILE A 30 -20.41 -18.78 -8.34
N SER A 31 -20.59 -19.06 -7.05
CA SER A 31 -19.59 -18.69 -6.03
C SER A 31 -18.31 -19.52 -6.10
N CYS A 32 -18.40 -20.81 -6.49
CA CYS A 32 -17.23 -21.67 -6.67
C CYS A 32 -16.47 -21.39 -7.98
N GLY A 33 -17.15 -20.89 -9.02
CA GLY A 33 -16.53 -20.54 -10.31
C GLY A 33 -15.70 -19.25 -10.29
N CYS A 34 -15.83 -18.43 -9.25
CA CYS A 34 -15.07 -17.18 -9.08
C CYS A 34 -13.82 -17.32 -8.21
N THR A 35 -13.46 -18.52 -7.74
CA THR A 35 -12.12 -18.78 -7.20
C THR A 35 -11.14 -19.01 -8.37
N LEU A 36 -11.05 -18.02 -9.27
CA LEU A 36 -9.87 -17.92 -10.11
C LEU A 36 -8.68 -17.87 -9.14
N PRO A 37 -7.63 -18.69 -9.32
CA PRO A 37 -6.38 -18.39 -8.65
C PRO A 37 -6.03 -17.00 -9.16
N ILE A 38 -6.15 -16.00 -8.27
CA ILE A 38 -5.42 -14.75 -8.44
C ILE A 38 -3.98 -15.21 -8.40
N SER A 39 -3.47 -15.58 -9.58
CA SER A 39 -2.07 -15.83 -9.81
C SER A 39 -1.42 -14.54 -9.41
N ILE A 40 -0.91 -14.52 -8.19
CA ILE A 40 -0.05 -13.48 -7.65
C ILE A 40 1.17 -13.53 -8.56
N ALA A 41 1.09 -12.86 -9.71
CA ALA A 41 2.26 -12.37 -10.39
C ALA A 41 2.86 -11.37 -9.40
N ARG A 42 3.67 -11.88 -8.47
CA ARG A 42 4.69 -11.07 -7.82
C ARG A 42 5.49 -10.53 -8.99
N LEU A 43 5.15 -9.32 -9.43
CA LEU A 43 5.99 -8.52 -10.28
C LEU A 43 7.34 -8.52 -9.55
N ARG A 44 8.27 -9.33 -10.06
CA ARG A 44 9.62 -9.40 -9.54
C ARG A 44 10.16 -7.99 -9.76
N MET A 45 10.22 -7.18 -8.71
CA MET A 45 10.88 -5.90 -8.81
C MET A 45 12.31 -6.17 -9.31
N PRO A 46 12.78 -5.44 -10.33
CA PRO A 46 14.14 -5.59 -10.80
C PRO A 46 15.09 -5.42 -9.61
N ASP A 47 16.18 -6.20 -9.61
CA ASP A 47 17.19 -6.11 -8.57
C ASP A 47 17.94 -4.78 -8.69
N LEU A 48 17.45 -3.78 -7.95
CA LEU A 48 17.96 -2.40 -7.98
C LEU A 48 19.34 -2.26 -7.36
N SER A 49 19.79 -3.25 -6.58
CA SER A 49 21.12 -3.26 -5.96
C SER A 49 22.25 -3.24 -6.98
N LYS A 50 21.98 -3.57 -8.24
CA LYS A 50 22.97 -3.53 -9.34
C LYS A 50 23.31 -2.13 -9.81
N TYR A 51 22.46 -1.14 -9.50
CA TYR A 51 22.61 0.22 -10.00
C TYR A 51 23.07 1.19 -8.91
N THR A 52 22.84 0.88 -7.63
CA THR A 52 23.21 1.73 -6.49
C THR A 52 24.25 1.05 -5.61
N THR A 53 24.92 1.85 -4.78
CA THR A 53 25.86 1.33 -3.78
C THR A 53 25.18 1.10 -2.44
N PRO A 54 25.72 0.22 -1.57
CA PRO A 54 25.18 0.04 -0.24
C PRO A 54 25.18 1.36 0.56
N LEU A 55 24.15 1.54 1.39
CA LEU A 55 24.09 2.59 2.39
C LEU A 55 25.20 2.39 3.41
N ASP A 56 25.79 3.48 3.87
CA ASP A 56 26.74 3.44 4.98
C ASP A 56 26.01 3.19 6.31
N SER A 57 26.78 2.81 7.33
CA SER A 57 26.22 2.44 8.63
C SER A 57 25.51 3.59 9.34
N GLU A 58 25.96 4.83 9.12
CA GLU A 58 25.37 6.02 9.75
C GLU A 58 23.97 6.27 9.19
N THR A 59 23.84 6.27 7.86
CA THR A 59 22.55 6.42 7.18
C THR A 59 21.57 5.32 7.61
N ILE A 60 22.01 4.06 7.66
CA ILE A 60 21.15 2.94 8.10
C ILE A 60 20.65 3.16 9.54
N GLN A 61 21.54 3.54 10.46
CA GLN A 61 21.17 3.75 11.86
C GLN A 61 20.20 4.93 12.01
N ASP A 62 20.44 6.02 11.30
CA ASP A 62 19.58 7.20 11.31
C ASP A 62 18.16 6.86 10.82
N ILE A 63 18.03 6.13 9.70
CA ILE A 63 16.72 5.69 9.21
C ILE A 63 16.05 4.76 10.23
N CYS A 64 16.78 3.77 10.76
CA CYS A 64 16.22 2.85 11.75
C CYS A 64 15.73 3.57 13.01
N MET A 65 16.43 4.61 13.46
CA MET A 65 16.00 5.45 14.57
C MET A 65 14.79 6.32 14.22
N ASN A 66 14.84 7.05 13.10
CA ASN A 66 13.79 7.99 12.68
C ASN A 66 12.46 7.30 12.38
N PHE A 67 12.50 6.05 11.95
CA PHE A 67 11.32 5.21 11.68
C PHE A 67 11.01 4.23 12.81
N GLU A 68 11.73 4.30 13.94
CA GLU A 68 11.53 3.44 15.12
C GLU A 68 11.51 1.93 14.78
N ILE A 69 12.33 1.53 13.81
CA ILE A 69 12.37 0.16 13.28
C ILE A 69 13.13 -0.73 14.28
N LYS A 70 12.40 -1.64 14.94
CA LYS A 70 12.97 -2.62 15.87
C LYS A 70 13.10 -3.99 15.21
N ASP A 71 14.17 -4.70 15.55
CA ASP A 71 14.39 -6.12 15.20
C ASP A 71 14.29 -6.45 13.69
N ASN A 72 14.49 -5.44 12.83
CA ASN A 72 14.46 -5.63 11.38
C ASN A 72 15.87 -5.95 10.87
N ARG A 73 15.97 -6.94 9.98
CA ARG A 73 17.22 -7.30 9.28
C ARG A 73 17.93 -6.12 8.61
N LEU A 74 17.19 -5.09 8.18
CA LEU A 74 17.78 -3.88 7.58
C LEU A 74 18.61 -3.08 8.59
N CYS A 75 18.31 -3.19 9.89
CA CYS A 75 18.95 -2.47 10.97
C CYS A 75 20.07 -3.27 11.68
N ILE A 76 20.17 -4.59 11.43
CA ILE A 76 21.14 -5.49 12.09
C ILE A 76 22.49 -5.52 11.34
N GLN A 77 22.56 -4.97 10.12
CA GLN A 77 23.78 -4.80 9.31
C GLN A 77 24.59 -6.09 9.10
N ASP A 78 23.92 -7.24 9.02
CA ASP A 78 24.53 -8.55 8.71
C ASP A 78 24.79 -8.76 7.20
N ARG A 79 24.32 -7.82 6.38
CA ARG A 79 24.44 -7.81 4.91
C ARG A 79 24.45 -6.37 4.39
N PRO A 80 24.89 -6.15 3.13
CA PRO A 80 24.69 -4.87 2.45
C PRO A 80 23.21 -4.50 2.38
N VAL A 81 22.89 -3.26 2.69
CA VAL A 81 21.53 -2.69 2.63
C VAL A 81 21.53 -1.51 1.67
N TYR A 82 20.52 -1.41 0.82
CA TYR A 82 20.42 -0.40 -0.23
C TYR A 82 19.22 0.52 0.02
N ALA A 83 19.24 1.73 -0.55
CA ALA A 83 18.12 2.68 -0.42
C ALA A 83 16.73 2.08 -0.78
N PRO A 84 16.59 1.28 -1.86
CA PRO A 84 15.31 0.64 -2.18
C PRO A 84 14.78 -0.32 -1.11
N ASP A 85 15.64 -0.89 -0.27
CA ASP A 85 15.21 -1.83 0.78
C ASP A 85 14.35 -1.14 1.85
N PHE A 86 14.57 0.16 2.10
CA PHE A 86 13.80 0.94 3.05
C PHE A 86 12.49 1.49 2.47
N PHE A 87 12.35 1.53 1.14
CA PHE A 87 11.19 2.15 0.49
C PHE A 87 9.84 1.58 0.96
N PRO A 88 9.65 0.25 1.14
CA PRO A 88 8.38 -0.28 1.64
C PRO A 88 8.02 0.21 3.04
N ILE A 89 9.01 0.37 3.92
CA ILE A 89 8.79 0.85 5.29
C ILE A 89 8.38 2.33 5.23
N ILE A 90 9.17 3.15 4.54
CA ILE A 90 8.91 4.57 4.30
C ILE A 90 7.51 4.78 3.70
N LEU A 91 7.17 4.01 2.67
CA LEU A 91 5.88 4.04 1.99
C LEU A 91 4.71 3.74 2.94
N SER A 92 4.90 2.79 3.87
CA SER A 92 3.89 2.40 4.83
C SER A 92 3.76 3.36 6.02
N THR A 93 4.79 4.17 6.31
CA THR A 93 4.80 5.11 7.43
C THR A 93 3.94 6.34 7.17
N PHE A 94 3.88 6.81 5.92
CA PHE A 94 3.14 8.04 5.58
C PHE A 94 1.79 7.71 4.97
N GLU A 95 0.73 7.99 5.71
CA GLU A 95 -0.65 7.79 5.26
C GLU A 95 -1.06 8.89 4.27
N ARG A 96 -1.56 8.49 3.10
CA ARG A 96 -1.99 9.42 2.06
C ARG A 96 -3.23 10.19 2.49
N GLY A 97 -3.21 11.50 2.31
CA GLY A 97 -4.28 12.41 2.72
C GLY A 97 -4.30 12.73 4.22
N VAL A 98 -3.36 12.17 5.00
CA VAL A 98 -3.27 12.38 6.45
C VAL A 98 -1.90 12.90 6.84
N SER A 99 -0.82 12.21 6.47
CA SER A 99 0.54 12.66 6.76
C SER A 99 0.86 13.97 6.05
N THR A 100 1.54 14.85 6.77
CA THR A 100 1.91 16.19 6.31
C THR A 100 3.37 16.26 5.86
N ARG A 101 3.73 17.35 5.19
CA ARG A 101 5.13 17.67 4.87
C ARG A 101 6.00 17.71 6.13
N ASP A 102 5.48 18.22 7.23
CA ASP A 102 6.23 18.29 8.49
C ASP A 102 6.50 16.89 9.07
N ASP A 103 5.54 15.98 8.99
CA ASP A 103 5.74 14.57 9.39
C ASP A 103 6.84 13.90 8.55
N VAL A 104 6.83 14.15 7.23
CA VAL A 104 7.86 13.65 6.32
C VAL A 104 9.22 14.26 6.66
N LYS A 105 9.28 15.57 6.84
CA LYS A 105 10.52 16.30 7.13
C LYS A 105 11.12 15.91 8.48
N ALA A 106 10.28 15.58 9.47
CA ALA A 106 10.73 15.10 10.76
C ALA A 106 11.49 13.76 10.66
N LYS A 107 11.16 12.90 9.68
CA LYS A 107 11.80 11.57 9.51
C LYS A 107 12.84 11.51 8.39
N LEU A 108 12.66 12.30 7.33
CA LEU A 108 13.46 12.23 6.10
C LEU A 108 14.16 13.55 5.75
N GLY A 109 14.00 14.61 6.55
CA GLY A 109 14.47 15.96 6.18
C GLY A 109 15.96 16.05 5.86
N ARG A 110 16.81 15.22 6.49
CA ARG A 110 18.25 15.15 6.18
C ARG A 110 18.55 14.69 4.75
N TYR A 111 17.64 13.91 4.16
CA TYR A 111 17.77 13.32 2.84
C TYR A 111 17.08 14.14 1.73
N GLU A 112 16.41 15.23 2.08
CA GLU A 112 15.77 16.14 1.10
C GLU A 112 16.85 16.85 0.27
N TYR A 113 16.78 16.74 -1.05
CA TYR A 113 17.73 17.43 -1.94
C TYR A 113 17.07 18.45 -2.87
N GLY A 114 15.73 18.51 -2.93
CA GLY A 114 15.04 19.51 -3.71
C GLY A 114 13.53 19.40 -3.65
N CYS A 115 12.86 20.55 -3.82
CA CYS A 115 11.42 20.61 -4.05
C CYS A 115 11.14 21.50 -5.25
N GLU A 116 10.16 21.10 -6.05
CA GLU A 116 9.67 21.87 -7.18
C GLU A 116 8.57 22.84 -6.74
N PRO A 117 8.36 23.96 -7.47
CA PRO A 117 7.23 24.83 -7.20
C PRO A 117 5.88 24.13 -7.45
N PRO A 118 4.80 24.60 -6.81
CA PRO A 118 3.46 24.07 -7.06
C PRO A 118 3.03 24.14 -8.52
N THR A 119 2.44 23.05 -8.99
CA THR A 119 1.91 22.86 -10.34
C THR A 119 0.42 22.57 -10.25
N TYR A 120 -0.39 23.36 -10.97
CA TYR A 120 -1.81 23.12 -11.13
C TYR A 120 -2.05 22.16 -12.30
N VAL A 121 -2.88 21.14 -12.09
CA VAL A 121 -3.32 20.19 -13.12
C VAL A 121 -4.79 20.41 -13.45
N PRO A 122 -5.12 21.09 -14.56
CA PRO A 122 -6.51 21.45 -14.88
C PRO A 122 -7.46 20.25 -14.95
N ARG A 123 -6.99 19.11 -15.46
CA ARG A 123 -7.83 17.90 -15.62
C ARG A 123 -8.26 17.27 -14.30
N LEU A 124 -7.51 17.52 -13.22
CA LEU A 124 -7.76 16.95 -11.91
C LEU A 124 -8.23 18.02 -10.91
N GLU A 125 -8.32 19.28 -11.36
CA GLU A 125 -8.65 20.44 -10.54
C GLU A 125 -7.86 20.50 -9.22
N LEU A 126 -6.58 20.11 -9.26
CA LEU A 126 -5.72 20.06 -8.09
C LEU A 126 -4.40 20.76 -8.33
N THR A 127 -3.83 21.30 -7.26
CA THR A 127 -2.46 21.81 -7.20
C THR A 127 -1.63 20.87 -6.35
N TYR A 128 -0.46 20.47 -6.85
CA TYR A 128 0.51 19.70 -6.08
C TYR A 128 1.90 20.28 -6.25
N TYR A 129 2.80 19.98 -5.33
CA TYR A 129 4.23 20.13 -5.52
C TYR A 129 4.94 18.83 -5.16
N VAL A 130 6.20 18.70 -5.55
CA VAL A 130 6.99 17.49 -5.28
C VAL A 130 8.23 17.85 -4.50
N CYS A 131 8.62 16.97 -3.56
CA CYS A 131 9.94 16.98 -2.97
C CYS A 131 10.63 15.65 -3.22
N SER A 132 11.93 15.71 -3.43
CA SER A 132 12.78 14.58 -3.74
C SER A 132 13.76 14.32 -2.61
N TYR A 133 13.88 13.05 -2.25
CA TYR A 133 14.69 12.55 -1.15
C TYR A 133 15.64 11.49 -1.67
N ASP A 134 16.87 11.48 -1.18
CA ASP A 134 17.87 10.51 -1.56
C ASP A 134 18.66 10.06 -0.33
N LEU A 135 18.48 8.79 0.03
CA LEU A 135 19.11 8.22 1.21
C LEU A 135 20.63 8.11 1.05
N LYS A 136 21.13 7.89 -0.17
CA LYS A 136 22.56 7.71 -0.41
C LYS A 136 23.26 9.02 -0.79
N GLY A 137 22.53 9.90 -1.46
CA GLY A 137 23.08 11.10 -2.08
C GLY A 137 23.71 10.85 -3.46
N ASP A 138 23.55 9.64 -4.03
CA ASP A 138 24.08 9.25 -5.36
C ASP A 138 23.07 9.43 -6.50
N ARG A 139 21.84 9.84 -6.20
CA ARG A 139 20.70 10.06 -7.10
C ARG A 139 20.26 8.86 -7.92
N VAL A 140 20.73 7.65 -7.58
CA VAL A 140 20.34 6.44 -8.30
C VAL A 140 18.95 5.96 -7.90
N PHE A 141 18.54 6.17 -6.64
CA PHE A 141 17.20 5.80 -6.19
C PHE A 141 16.52 6.93 -5.42
N PRO A 142 16.14 8.03 -6.10
CA PRO A 142 15.39 9.10 -5.48
C PRO A 142 13.97 8.63 -5.14
N MET A 143 13.52 9.00 -3.95
CA MET A 143 12.13 8.92 -3.55
C MET A 143 11.49 10.28 -3.78
N VAL A 144 10.39 10.29 -4.53
CA VAL A 144 9.62 11.50 -4.82
C VAL A 144 8.30 11.43 -4.05
N ILE A 145 8.03 12.47 -3.27
CA ILE A 145 6.80 12.63 -2.50
C ILE A 145 6.03 13.82 -3.06
N PHE A 146 4.79 13.57 -3.45
CA PHE A 146 3.86 14.56 -3.96
C PHE A 146 3.00 15.05 -2.80
N PHE A 147 2.92 16.37 -2.64
CA PHE A 147 2.10 17.04 -1.64
C PHE A 147 1.02 17.86 -2.33
N LEU A 148 -0.19 17.87 -1.78
CA LEU A 148 -1.21 18.85 -2.17
C LEU A 148 -0.84 20.24 -1.65
N ASP A 149 -1.57 21.26 -2.09
CA ASP A 149 -1.38 22.67 -1.68
C ASP A 149 -1.59 22.93 -0.18
N ASN A 150 -2.26 22.03 0.53
CA ASN A 150 -2.39 22.01 2.00
C ASN A 150 -1.32 21.15 2.70
N ASP A 151 -0.21 20.86 2.02
CA ASP A 151 0.96 20.13 2.54
C ASP A 151 0.72 18.67 2.95
N VAL A 152 -0.37 18.04 2.52
CA VAL A 152 -0.62 16.61 2.80
C VAL A 152 -0.04 15.71 1.71
N VAL A 153 0.48 14.55 2.12
CA VAL A 153 1.01 13.53 1.21
C VAL A 153 -0.11 13.02 0.30
N TRP A 154 0.04 13.24 -1.00
CA TRP A 154 -0.88 12.74 -2.02
C TRP A 154 -0.41 11.40 -2.58
N ARG A 155 0.89 11.31 -2.89
CA ARG A 155 1.50 10.15 -3.56
C ARG A 155 2.98 10.05 -3.22
N MET A 156 3.52 8.84 -3.25
CA MET A 156 4.95 8.59 -3.19
C MET A 156 5.37 7.63 -4.31
N THR A 157 6.57 7.83 -4.84
CA THR A 157 7.19 6.95 -5.85
C THR A 157 8.68 6.82 -5.56
N GLY A 158 9.22 5.61 -5.70
CA GLY A 158 10.67 5.39 -5.81
C GLY A 158 10.98 5.04 -7.26
N THR A 159 11.94 5.75 -7.85
CA THR A 159 12.35 5.53 -9.24
C THR A 159 13.84 5.22 -9.27
N ILE A 160 14.28 4.44 -10.26
CA ILE A 160 15.69 4.48 -10.64
C ILE A 160 15.90 5.84 -11.30
N GLY A 161 16.89 6.60 -10.87
CA GLY A 161 17.29 7.84 -11.52
C GLY A 161 17.83 7.55 -12.92
N ASP A 162 17.31 8.26 -13.91
CA ASP A 162 17.90 8.35 -15.25
C ASP A 162 18.95 9.47 -15.19
N ASP A 163 20.21 9.14 -14.94
CA ASP A 163 21.30 10.03 -15.36
C ASP A 163 21.44 10.00 -16.89
#